data_AF-A0A7Y5MU75-F1
#
_entry.id   AF-A0A7Y5MU75-F1
#
_cell.length_a   1.000
_cell.length_b   1.000
_cell.length_c   1.000
_cell.angle_alpha   90.00
_cell.angle_beta   90.00
_cell.angle_gamma   90.00
#
_symmetry.space_group_name_H-M   'P 1'
#
loop_
_entity.id
_entity.type
_entity.pdbx_description
1 polymer ?
#
loop_
_entity_poly.entity_id
_entity_poly.type
_entity_poly.pdbx_seq_one_letter_code
_entity_poly.pdbx_strand_id
1 'polypeptide(L)'
;MQRTCFFFLLTTLLTAVGCNQEKPGGNATSYIILEGQTMGTYYGLNYADSLGRNFQPAIDSLLEEINLGVSTYIESSLISKFNQATSTFILEDTLSGPGRHFLENFHVAKKVFHQSSGAFDPTVMPLVNYWGFGYTPKRQMMAVDTATIDSLLHFVGFDKVTLSGKVLKKSLPGVQLDFGGCAKGY
;
A
#
# COMPACT_ATOMS: atom_id res chain seq x y z
N MET A 1 -60.69 63.04 -40.13
CA MET A 1 -59.24 63.06 -40.46
C MET A 1 -58.52 62.14 -39.49
N GLN A 2 -58.07 60.99 -40.03
CA GLN A 2 -57.28 59.97 -39.32
C GLN A 2 -55.90 60.50 -38.93
N ARG A 3 -55.33 59.92 -37.85
CA ARG A 3 -53.91 59.56 -37.62
C ARG A 3 -53.58 59.70 -36.11
N THR A 4 -52.95 58.77 -35.40
CA THR A 4 -52.66 57.33 -35.52
C THR A 4 -52.26 56.90 -34.10
N CYS A 5 -52.68 55.73 -33.65
CA CYS A 5 -52.16 55.07 -32.44
C CYS A 5 -50.66 54.80 -32.55
N PHE A 6 -49.93 54.89 -31.44
CA PHE A 6 -48.71 54.12 -31.11
C PHE A 6 -48.34 54.51 -29.66
N PHE A 7 -48.83 53.83 -28.62
CA PHE A 7 -48.21 52.67 -27.97
C PHE A 7 -46.68 52.69 -28.09
N PHE A 8 -45.95 53.03 -27.04
CA PHE A 8 -44.77 52.24 -26.65
C PHE A 8 -44.34 52.58 -25.21
N LEU A 9 -44.69 51.63 -24.34
CA LEU A 9 -44.19 51.40 -23.01
C LEU A 9 -42.67 51.15 -23.12
N LEU A 10 -41.82 52.13 -22.81
CA LEU A 10 -40.37 51.89 -22.77
C LEU A 10 -39.97 51.44 -21.37
N THR A 11 -40.14 50.14 -21.17
CA THR A 11 -39.59 49.34 -20.07
C THR A 11 -38.09 49.59 -19.93
N THR A 12 -37.68 50.08 -18.76
CA THR A 12 -36.30 50.11 -18.27
C THR A 12 -35.76 48.68 -18.22
N LEU A 13 -35.03 48.31 -19.27
CA LEU A 13 -34.25 47.08 -19.36
C LEU A 13 -33.01 47.26 -18.47
N LEU A 14 -33.10 46.83 -17.20
CA LEU A 14 -31.93 46.61 -16.35
C LEU A 14 -31.05 45.56 -17.04
N THR A 15 -30.01 46.00 -17.73
CA THR A 15 -28.94 45.13 -18.17
C THR A 15 -28.19 44.65 -16.94
N ALA A 16 -28.46 43.41 -16.54
CA ALA A 16 -27.59 42.66 -15.66
C ALA A 16 -26.26 42.50 -16.38
N VAL A 17 -25.33 43.44 -16.16
CA VAL A 17 -23.91 43.28 -16.46
C VAL A 17 -23.41 42.24 -15.47
N GLY A 18 -23.66 40.97 -15.78
CA GLY A 18 -23.00 39.86 -15.13
C GLY A 18 -21.51 40.02 -15.36
N CYS A 19 -20.77 40.22 -14.27
CA CYS A 19 -19.31 40.13 -14.29
C CYS A 19 -18.93 38.72 -14.75
N ASN A 20 -18.60 38.58 -16.03
CA ASN A 20 -17.75 37.50 -16.51
C ASN A 20 -16.37 37.74 -15.87
N GLN A 21 -16.14 37.14 -14.70
CA GLN A 21 -14.77 36.98 -14.25
C GLN A 21 -14.12 35.95 -15.16
N GLU A 22 -13.45 36.43 -16.20
CA GLU A 22 -12.36 35.70 -16.82
C GLU A 22 -11.41 35.31 -15.69
N LYS A 23 -11.34 34.01 -15.39
CA LYS A 23 -10.34 33.49 -14.46
C LYS A 23 -8.98 33.96 -14.95
N PRO A 24 -8.17 34.62 -14.11
CA PRO A 24 -6.86 35.08 -14.54
C PRO A 24 -6.08 33.87 -15.05
N GLY A 25 -5.54 33.99 -16.27
CA GLY A 25 -4.64 33.02 -16.88
C GLY A 25 -3.31 32.92 -16.14
N GLY A 26 -3.35 32.39 -14.92
CA GLY A 26 -2.22 31.68 -14.35
C GLY A 26 -2.22 30.29 -14.94
N ASN A 27 -1.05 29.80 -15.37
CA ASN A 27 -0.86 28.42 -15.81
C ASN A 27 -1.30 27.46 -14.70
N ALA A 28 -2.60 27.13 -14.63
CA ALA A 28 -3.11 26.13 -13.73
C ALA A 28 -2.56 24.81 -14.24
N THR A 29 -1.48 24.34 -13.61
CA THR A 29 -0.95 23.01 -13.87
C THR A 29 -2.10 22.04 -13.61
N SER A 30 -2.66 21.49 -14.68
CA SER A 30 -3.75 20.52 -14.58
C SER A 30 -3.17 19.25 -13.99
N TYR A 31 -3.57 18.92 -12.77
CA TYR A 31 -3.21 17.65 -12.14
C TYR A 31 -4.08 16.53 -12.70
N ILE A 32 -3.46 15.41 -12.98
CA ILE A 32 -4.12 14.12 -13.20
C ILE A 32 -4.26 13.46 -11.85
N ILE A 33 -5.48 13.00 -11.54
CA ILE A 33 -5.85 12.36 -10.28
C ILE A 33 -6.13 10.89 -10.61
N LEU A 34 -5.44 9.99 -9.92
CA LEU A 34 -5.55 8.55 -10.04
C LEU A 34 -5.92 7.95 -8.70
N GLU A 35 -6.75 6.91 -8.72
CA GLU A 35 -7.17 6.17 -7.53
C GLU A 35 -7.26 4.68 -7.89
N GLY A 36 -6.95 3.81 -6.93
CA GLY A 36 -7.03 2.37 -7.13
C GLY A 36 -7.03 1.61 -5.83
N GLN A 37 -7.18 0.28 -5.93
CA GLN A 37 -7.16 -0.63 -4.78
C GLN A 37 -5.85 -1.42 -4.76
N THR A 38 -5.28 -1.60 -3.58
CA THR A 38 -4.11 -2.48 -3.36
C THR A 38 -3.91 -2.78 -1.88
N MET A 39 -3.25 -3.89 -1.54
CA MET A 39 -2.83 -4.20 -0.16
C MET A 39 -3.97 -4.09 0.88
N GLY A 40 -5.18 -4.53 0.50
CA GLY A 40 -6.39 -4.48 1.33
C GLY A 40 -6.93 -3.07 1.61
N THR A 41 -6.51 -2.07 0.83
CA THR A 41 -6.92 -0.66 0.97
C THR A 41 -6.90 0.04 -0.41
N TYR A 42 -6.80 1.36 -0.42
CA TYR A 42 -6.79 2.20 -1.60
C TYR A 42 -5.51 3.03 -1.68
N TYR A 43 -5.10 3.40 -2.89
CA TYR A 43 -4.09 4.43 -3.13
C TYR A 43 -4.73 5.60 -3.87
N GLY A 44 -4.15 6.79 -3.68
CA GLY A 44 -4.48 8.00 -4.44
C GLY A 44 -3.20 8.70 -4.87
N LEU A 45 -3.14 9.13 -6.12
CA LEU A 45 -1.96 9.76 -6.71
C LEU A 45 -2.35 10.98 -7.55
N ASN A 46 -1.73 12.12 -7.25
CA ASN A 46 -1.91 13.37 -7.98
C ASN A 46 -0.58 13.77 -8.62
N TYR A 47 -0.57 14.00 -9.93
CA TYR A 47 0.65 14.40 -10.65
C TYR A 47 0.36 15.36 -11.79
N ALA A 48 1.35 16.17 -12.14
CA ALA A 48 1.31 17.04 -13.29
C ALA A 48 2.05 16.37 -14.46
N ASP A 49 1.42 16.29 -15.62
CA ASP A 49 2.06 15.85 -16.86
C ASP A 49 1.57 16.70 -18.03
N SER A 50 2.49 17.37 -18.72
CA SER A 50 2.14 18.27 -19.84
C SER A 50 1.54 17.53 -21.04
N LEU A 51 1.80 16.23 -21.15
CA LEU A 51 1.29 15.37 -22.21
C LEU A 51 -0.04 14.68 -21.85
N GLY A 52 -0.55 14.87 -20.63
CA GLY A 52 -1.81 14.25 -20.21
C GLY A 52 -1.76 12.72 -20.11
N ARG A 53 -0.57 12.11 -19.98
CA ARG A 53 -0.41 10.64 -20.00
C ARG A 53 -1.03 10.01 -18.77
N ASN A 54 -1.72 8.90 -18.95
CA ASN A 54 -2.26 8.09 -17.86
C ASN A 54 -1.27 7.00 -17.42
N PHE A 55 -0.75 7.09 -16.20
CA PHE A 55 0.18 6.11 -15.64
C PHE A 55 -0.49 5.01 -14.80
N GLN A 56 -1.83 5.05 -14.64
CA GLN A 56 -2.58 4.07 -13.85
C GLN A 56 -2.19 2.61 -14.16
N PRO A 57 -2.12 2.15 -15.43
CA PRO A 57 -1.79 0.74 -15.70
C PRO A 57 -0.38 0.35 -15.21
N ALA A 58 0.58 1.27 -15.30
CA ALA A 58 1.95 1.02 -14.86
C ALA A 58 2.05 1.01 -13.33
N ILE A 59 1.30 1.89 -12.65
CA ILE A 59 1.22 1.94 -11.19
C ILE A 59 0.55 0.67 -10.65
N ASP A 60 -0.58 0.26 -11.22
CA ASP A 60 -1.29 -0.95 -10.83
C ASP A 60 -0.40 -2.19 -11.01
N SER A 61 0.30 -2.28 -12.15
CA SER A 61 1.24 -3.38 -12.40
C SER A 61 2.39 -3.42 -11.40
N LEU A 62 2.94 -2.26 -11.02
CA LEU A 62 4.02 -2.17 -10.02
C LEU A 62 3.52 -2.59 -8.63
N LEU A 63 2.34 -2.13 -8.23
CA LEU A 63 1.75 -2.47 -6.94
C LEU A 63 1.42 -3.96 -6.83
N GLU A 64 0.99 -4.58 -7.93
CA GLU A 64 0.80 -6.04 -8.01
C GLU A 64 2.13 -6.79 -7.89
N GLU A 65 3.19 -6.33 -8.56
CA GLU A 65 4.54 -6.91 -8.45
C GLU A 65 5.08 -6.83 -7.01
N ILE A 66 4.85 -5.70 -6.32
CA ILE A 66 5.18 -5.56 -4.89
C ILE A 66 4.38 -6.57 -4.06
N ASN A 67 3.07 -6.71 -4.29
CA ASN A 67 2.23 -7.67 -3.59
C ASN A 67 2.74 -9.11 -3.73
N LEU A 68 3.19 -9.51 -4.92
CA LEU A 68 3.81 -10.81 -5.15
C LEU A 68 5.13 -11.00 -4.39
N GLY A 69 5.80 -9.91 -4.01
CA GLY A 69 6.98 -9.95 -3.13
C GLY A 69 6.61 -10.11 -1.66
N VAL A 70 5.67 -9.29 -1.16
CA VAL A 70 5.56 -9.00 0.28
C VAL A 70 4.18 -9.20 0.91
N SER A 71 3.16 -9.60 0.15
CA SER A 71 1.83 -9.84 0.72
C SER A 71 1.74 -11.20 1.40
N THR A 72 1.48 -11.22 2.70
CA THR A 72 1.21 -12.45 3.47
C THR A 72 -0.18 -13.05 3.20
N TYR A 73 -1.05 -12.32 2.49
CA TYR A 73 -2.40 -12.77 2.12
C TYR A 73 -2.44 -13.49 0.77
N ILE A 74 -1.40 -13.33 -0.07
CA ILE A 74 -1.28 -14.00 -1.35
C ILE A 74 -0.43 -15.25 -1.16
N GLU A 75 -1.03 -16.43 -1.35
CA GLU A 75 -0.36 -17.72 -1.12
C GLU A 75 0.88 -17.91 -2.02
N SER A 76 0.82 -17.41 -3.26
CA SER A 76 1.89 -17.52 -4.24
C SER A 76 3.03 -16.51 -4.05
N SER A 77 2.90 -15.55 -3.13
CA SER A 77 3.91 -14.51 -2.89
C SER A 77 5.19 -15.10 -2.31
N LEU A 78 6.31 -14.40 -2.49
CA LEU A 78 7.61 -14.84 -1.97
C LEU A 78 7.62 -14.89 -0.43
N ILE A 79 7.02 -13.92 0.25
CA ILE A 79 6.92 -13.94 1.71
C ILE A 79 6.08 -15.11 2.23
N SER A 80 4.98 -15.44 1.57
CA SER A 80 4.14 -16.59 1.94
C SER A 80 4.89 -17.91 1.74
N LYS A 81 5.58 -18.07 0.61
CA LYS A 81 6.43 -19.23 0.34
C LYS A 81 7.58 -19.37 1.35
N PHE A 82 8.25 -18.28 1.71
CA PHE A 82 9.25 -18.27 2.78
C PHE A 82 8.65 -18.69 4.13
N ASN A 83 7.48 -18.16 4.48
CA ASN A 83 6.78 -18.46 5.73
C ASN A 83 6.38 -19.94 5.82
N GLN A 84 6.08 -20.58 4.70
CA GLN A 84 5.75 -22.01 4.60
C GLN A 84 6.97 -22.93 4.52
N ALA A 85 8.14 -22.44 4.07
CA ALA A 85 9.36 -23.24 4.01
C ALA A 85 9.77 -23.76 5.39
N THR A 86 10.51 -24.87 5.47
CA THR A 86 10.93 -25.43 6.77
C THR A 86 12.29 -24.92 7.24
N SER A 87 13.13 -24.39 6.34
CA SER A 87 14.47 -23.90 6.69
C SER A 87 15.01 -22.87 5.69
N THR A 88 15.66 -23.33 4.62
CA THR A 88 16.29 -22.49 3.59
C THR A 88 15.29 -22.18 2.48
N PHE A 89 15.30 -20.94 2.02
CA PHE A 89 14.50 -20.46 0.90
C PHE A 89 15.36 -19.59 -0.01
N ILE A 90 15.24 -19.76 -1.32
CA ILE A 90 16.00 -18.98 -2.30
C ILE A 90 15.02 -18.00 -2.94
N LEU A 91 15.32 -16.71 -2.84
CA LEU A 91 14.57 -15.67 -3.52
C LEU A 91 14.87 -15.71 -5.02
N GLU A 92 13.81 -15.75 -5.82
CA GLU A 92 13.83 -15.54 -7.26
C GLU A 92 13.76 -14.03 -7.55
N ASP A 93 14.09 -13.58 -8.76
CA ASP A 93 13.82 -12.20 -9.22
C ASP A 93 14.38 -11.09 -8.30
N THR A 94 15.62 -11.27 -7.85
CA THR A 94 16.27 -10.36 -6.88
C THR A 94 16.88 -9.11 -7.50
N LEU A 95 17.04 -9.05 -8.83
CA LEU A 95 17.55 -7.87 -9.55
C LEU A 95 16.41 -6.96 -10.05
N SER A 96 15.27 -7.55 -10.35
CA SER A 96 14.04 -6.92 -10.85
C SER A 96 12.90 -7.87 -10.51
N GLY A 97 11.71 -7.36 -10.20
CA GLY A 97 10.58 -8.21 -9.86
C GLY A 97 10.31 -8.33 -8.36
N PRO A 98 9.46 -9.30 -7.97
CA PRO A 98 9.02 -9.51 -6.60
C PRO A 98 10.16 -9.70 -5.58
N GLY A 99 11.25 -10.36 -5.98
CA GLY A 99 12.39 -10.62 -5.11
C GLY A 99 13.16 -9.36 -4.72
N ARG A 100 13.26 -8.39 -5.63
CA ARG A 100 13.82 -7.08 -5.33
C ARG A 100 12.99 -6.38 -4.24
N HIS A 101 11.67 -6.34 -4.39
CA HIS A 101 10.78 -5.72 -3.40
C HIS A 101 10.84 -6.40 -2.03
N PHE A 102 10.96 -7.73 -2.02
CA PHE A 102 11.20 -8.49 -0.79
C PHE A 102 12.52 -8.06 -0.12
N LEU A 103 13.62 -8.03 -0.87
CA LEU A 103 14.94 -7.70 -0.32
C LEU A 103 14.98 -6.29 0.28
N GLU A 104 14.45 -5.30 -0.43
CA GLU A 104 14.38 -3.93 0.06
C GLU A 104 13.56 -3.83 1.35
N ASN A 105 12.39 -4.50 1.39
CA ASN A 105 11.57 -4.56 2.60
C ASN A 105 12.28 -5.26 3.76
N PHE A 106 13.00 -6.35 3.49
CA PHE A 106 13.81 -7.02 4.50
C PHE A 106 14.89 -6.09 5.07
N HIS A 107 15.56 -5.31 4.22
CA HIS A 107 16.58 -4.36 4.65
C HIS A 107 15.99 -3.19 5.44
N VAL A 108 14.85 -2.63 5.01
CA VAL A 108 14.11 -1.61 5.76
C VAL A 108 13.69 -2.15 7.12
N ALA A 109 13.05 -3.32 7.16
CA ALA A 109 12.62 -3.98 8.38
C ALA A 109 13.79 -4.21 9.35
N LYS A 110 14.95 -4.66 8.84
CA LYS A 110 16.17 -4.87 9.63
C LYS A 110 16.70 -3.57 10.21
N LYS A 111 16.73 -2.51 9.42
CA LYS A 111 17.14 -1.19 9.88
C LYS A 111 16.22 -0.70 11.01
N VAL A 112 14.90 -0.76 10.83
CA VAL A 112 13.93 -0.29 11.81
C VAL A 112 13.94 -1.16 13.08
N PHE A 113 14.08 -2.48 12.95
CA PHE A 113 14.26 -3.38 14.10
C PHE A 113 15.42 -2.95 14.99
N HIS A 114 16.60 -2.69 14.40
CA HIS A 114 17.76 -2.25 15.18
C HIS A 114 17.57 -0.84 15.75
N GLN A 115 17.04 0.11 14.97
CA GLN A 115 16.84 1.50 15.43
C GLN A 115 15.81 1.60 16.55
N SER A 116 14.82 0.70 16.56
CA SER A 116 13.76 0.64 17.58
C SER A 116 14.11 -0.28 18.75
N SER A 117 15.33 -0.82 18.81
CA SER A 117 15.75 -1.79 19.83
C SER A 117 14.78 -2.99 19.95
N GLY A 118 14.26 -3.46 18.82
CA GLY A 118 13.34 -4.60 18.73
C GLY A 118 11.86 -4.27 18.93
N ALA A 119 11.47 -3.00 19.14
CA ALA A 119 10.05 -2.66 19.25
C ALA A 119 9.28 -2.85 17.93
N PHE A 120 9.96 -2.67 16.79
CA PHE A 120 9.50 -3.16 15.50
C PHE A 120 10.19 -4.51 15.25
N ASP A 121 9.42 -5.60 15.08
CA ASP A 121 9.97 -6.91 14.72
C ASP A 121 9.13 -7.54 13.60
N PRO A 122 9.70 -7.77 12.40
CA PRO A 122 8.95 -8.37 11.30
C PRO A 122 8.64 -9.85 11.53
N THR A 123 9.13 -10.49 12.59
CA THR A 123 8.89 -11.92 12.87
C THR A 123 7.67 -12.19 13.76
N VAL A 124 6.90 -11.16 14.12
CA VAL A 124 5.71 -11.29 14.98
C VAL A 124 4.50 -11.94 14.31
N MET A 125 4.63 -12.35 13.04
CA MET A 125 3.53 -12.94 12.27
C MET A 125 2.81 -14.12 12.95
N PRO A 126 3.49 -15.03 13.67
CA PRO A 126 2.80 -16.09 14.41
C PRO A 126 1.81 -15.55 15.46
N LEU A 127 2.16 -14.45 16.14
CA LEU A 127 1.29 -13.77 17.10
C LEU A 127 0.18 -12.98 16.40
N VAL A 128 0.50 -12.28 15.31
CA VAL A 128 -0.48 -11.56 14.48
C VAL A 128 -1.58 -12.52 13.99
N ASN A 129 -1.20 -13.72 13.56
CA ASN A 129 -2.12 -14.79 13.18
C ASN A 129 -2.91 -15.35 14.37
N TYR A 130 -2.29 -15.52 15.54
CA TYR A 130 -3.00 -15.99 16.74
C TYR A 130 -4.14 -15.04 17.15
N TRP A 131 -3.90 -13.73 17.10
CA TRP A 131 -4.89 -12.70 17.41
C TRP A 131 -5.90 -12.43 16.28
N GLY A 132 -5.76 -13.10 15.13
CA GLY A 132 -6.68 -12.94 13.99
C GLY A 132 -6.52 -11.63 13.23
N PHE A 133 -5.35 -10.98 13.33
CA PHE A 133 -5.00 -9.79 12.56
C PHE A 133 -4.35 -10.13 11.21
N GLY A 134 -3.86 -11.37 11.03
CA GLY A 134 -3.22 -11.84 9.81
C GLY A 134 -4.18 -12.47 8.80
N TYR A 135 -3.71 -13.51 8.12
CA TYR A 135 -4.48 -14.25 7.10
C TYR A 135 -5.27 -15.43 7.68
N THR A 136 -5.09 -15.74 8.96
CA THR A 136 -5.87 -16.77 9.66
C THR A 136 -7.30 -16.28 9.95
N PRO A 137 -8.28 -17.19 10.00
CA PRO A 137 -9.65 -16.83 10.35
C PRO A 137 -9.72 -16.12 11.69
N LYS A 138 -10.52 -15.05 11.76
CA LYS A 138 -10.79 -14.35 13.02
C LYS A 138 -11.38 -15.33 14.03
N ARG A 139 -10.75 -15.44 15.20
CA ARG A 139 -11.32 -16.17 16.35
C ARG A 139 -11.96 -15.19 17.30
N GLN A 140 -13.15 -15.54 17.77
CA GLN A 140 -13.72 -14.89 18.94
C GLN A 140 -12.93 -15.38 20.16
N MET A 141 -11.99 -14.56 20.64
CA MET A 141 -11.19 -14.90 21.81
C MET A 141 -12.02 -14.72 23.07
N MET A 142 -12.47 -15.83 23.65
CA MET A 142 -13.20 -15.83 24.93
C MET A 142 -12.25 -15.70 26.13
N ALA A 143 -11.01 -16.19 25.99
CA ALA A 143 -9.93 -16.08 26.96
C ALA A 143 -8.58 -16.16 26.24
N VAL A 144 -7.55 -15.59 26.86
CA VAL A 144 -6.17 -15.65 26.37
C VAL A 144 -5.54 -16.98 26.78
N ASP A 145 -5.05 -17.74 25.82
CA ASP A 145 -4.29 -18.97 26.06
C ASP A 145 -2.79 -18.64 26.14
N THR A 146 -2.32 -18.44 27.37
CA THR A 146 -0.92 -18.07 27.64
C THR A 146 0.06 -19.16 27.21
N ALA A 147 -0.31 -20.45 27.33
CA ALA A 147 0.57 -21.55 26.94
C ALA A 147 0.79 -21.57 25.42
N THR A 148 -0.26 -21.28 24.64
CA THR A 148 -0.12 -21.11 23.19
C THR A 148 0.74 -19.89 22.85
N ILE A 149 0.55 -18.75 23.52
CA ILE A 149 1.38 -17.55 23.30
C ILE A 149 2.86 -17.84 23.60
N ASP A 150 3.16 -18.48 24.74
CA ASP A 150 4.52 -18.83 25.13
C ASP A 150 5.18 -19.74 24.08
N SER A 151 4.44 -20.72 23.54
CA SER A 151 4.90 -21.55 22.44
C SER A 151 5.20 -20.73 21.18
N LEU A 152 4.30 -19.82 20.79
CA LEU A 152 4.48 -18.99 19.59
C LEU A 152 5.64 -18.01 19.72
N LEU A 153 5.91 -17.49 20.93
CA LEU A 153 7.03 -16.58 21.19
C LEU A 153 8.40 -17.22 20.86
N HIS A 154 8.52 -18.55 20.88
CA HIS A 154 9.75 -19.24 20.47
C HIS A 154 10.09 -19.01 18.98
N PHE A 155 9.09 -18.69 18.15
CA PHE A 155 9.27 -18.39 16.74
C PHE A 155 9.50 -16.90 16.44
N VAL A 156 9.42 -16.04 17.46
CA VAL A 156 9.64 -14.59 17.33
C VAL A 156 11.12 -14.27 17.65
N GLY A 157 11.68 -13.34 16.89
CA GLY A 157 13.03 -12.82 17.01
C GLY A 157 13.72 -12.77 15.66
N PHE A 158 14.09 -11.57 15.22
CA PHE A 158 14.67 -11.38 13.90
C PHE A 158 16.07 -12.00 13.73
N ASP A 159 16.77 -12.30 14.83
CA ASP A 159 18.01 -13.08 14.86
C ASP A 159 17.84 -14.49 14.26
N LYS A 160 16.60 -15.00 14.23
CA LYS A 160 16.25 -16.32 13.69
C LYS A 160 16.18 -16.35 12.17
N VAL A 161 16.24 -15.19 11.51
CA VAL A 161 16.24 -15.09 10.04
C VAL A 161 17.56 -14.50 9.57
N THR A 162 18.25 -15.22 8.70
CA THR A 162 19.49 -14.76 8.07
C THR A 162 19.31 -14.64 6.56
N LEU A 163 19.95 -13.63 5.98
CA LEU A 163 19.95 -13.37 4.54
C LEU A 163 21.41 -13.30 4.07
N SER A 164 21.75 -14.13 3.08
CA SER A 164 23.07 -14.14 2.43
C SER A 164 22.89 -14.14 0.91
N GLY A 165 23.09 -12.98 0.28
CA GLY A 165 22.73 -12.78 -1.12
C GLY A 165 21.22 -12.94 -1.30
N LYS A 166 20.80 -13.95 -2.08
CA LYS A 166 19.38 -14.31 -2.28
C LYS A 166 18.88 -15.46 -1.40
N VAL A 167 19.72 -15.97 -0.51
CA VAL A 167 19.40 -17.14 0.32
C VAL A 167 18.94 -16.68 1.69
N LEU A 168 17.67 -16.94 2.00
CA LEU A 168 17.10 -16.80 3.33
C LEU A 168 17.21 -18.13 4.08
N LYS A 169 17.51 -18.05 5.37
CA LYS A 169 17.42 -19.20 6.27
C LYS A 169 16.72 -18.78 7.55
N LYS A 170 15.76 -19.59 7.99
CA LYS A 170 15.21 -19.52 9.34
C LYS A 170 15.71 -20.67 10.22
N SER A 171 15.95 -20.37 11.49
CA SER A 171 16.45 -21.35 12.47
C SER A 171 15.38 -22.37 12.90
N LEU A 172 14.10 -22.02 12.79
CA LEU A 172 12.96 -22.88 13.11
C LEU A 172 11.89 -22.78 12.02
N PRO A 173 11.21 -23.89 11.65
CA PRO A 173 10.15 -23.88 10.63
C PRO A 173 9.02 -22.88 10.91
N GLY A 174 8.67 -22.67 12.18
CA GLY A 174 7.57 -21.78 12.60
C GLY A 174 7.87 -20.28 12.54
N VAL A 175 9.12 -19.87 12.25
CA VAL A 175 9.45 -18.45 12.07
C VAL A 175 8.80 -17.95 10.78
N GLN A 176 8.11 -16.83 10.89
CA GLN A 176 7.38 -16.21 9.79
C GLN A 176 7.66 -14.71 9.78
N LEU A 177 7.82 -14.13 8.59
CA LEU A 177 7.96 -12.71 8.36
C LEU A 177 6.62 -12.05 8.01
N ASP A 178 6.48 -10.80 8.42
CA ASP A 178 5.46 -9.86 8.03
C ASP A 178 6.09 -8.47 7.85
N PHE A 179 5.92 -7.89 6.67
CA PHE A 179 6.39 -6.55 6.35
C PHE A 179 5.27 -5.51 6.40
N GLY A 180 4.07 -5.85 6.89
CA GLY A 180 2.92 -4.94 6.93
C GLY A 180 3.19 -3.59 7.60
N GLY A 181 4.12 -3.55 8.56
CA GLY A 181 4.56 -2.31 9.22
C GLY A 181 5.50 -1.40 8.42
N CYS A 182 6.03 -1.84 7.27
CA CYS A 182 6.91 -1.03 6.41
C CYS A 182 6.59 -1.09 4.91
N ALA A 183 5.93 -2.15 4.42
CA ALA A 183 5.74 -2.43 2.99
C ALA A 183 4.97 -1.37 2.21
N LYS A 184 3.98 -0.71 2.85
CA LYS A 184 3.20 0.35 2.21
C LYS A 184 3.98 1.66 2.02
N GLY A 185 5.03 1.87 2.81
CA GLY A 185 5.87 3.07 2.76
C GLY A 185 7.17 2.88 1.97
N TYR A 186 7.44 1.65 1.51
CA TYR A 186 8.52 1.31 0.59
C TYR A 186 8.11 1.70 -0.85
#